data_AF-A0A8T6U585-F1
#
_entry.id   AF-A0A8T6U585-F1
#
_cell.length_a   1.000
_cell.length_b   1.000
_cell.length_c   1.000
_cell.angle_alpha   90.00
_cell.angle_beta   90.00
_cell.angle_gamma   90.00
#
_symmetry.space_group_name_H-M   'P 1'
#
loop_
_entity.id
_entity.type
_entity.pdbx_description
1 polymer ?
#
loop_
_entity_poly.entity_id
_entity_poly.type
_entity_poly.pdbx_seq_one_letter_code
_entity_poly.pdbx_strand_id
1 'polypeptide(L)'
;MIDLLPLHVRMAHPLTIKERIWANGRQVLRVDIENIEKPNKVLEDEWFDRICSVLNKKQISCVIFSDYDKGTLTDNLIQRITDVCNQDNIPTILDPKRPSFYKLKNLTLIKPNVREINSTNFEPFEVSRK
;
A
#
# COMPACT_ATOMS: atom_id res chain seq x y z
N MET A 1 -1.00 -19.29 -8.66
CA MET A 1 -0.51 -18.48 -9.80
C MET A 1 -0.80 -17.02 -9.46
N ILE A 2 0.16 -16.10 -9.59
CA ILE A 2 -0.07 -14.66 -9.38
C ILE A 2 -0.28 -14.04 -10.76
N ASP A 3 -1.42 -13.39 -10.95
CA ASP A 3 -1.72 -12.62 -12.17
C ASP A 3 -1.20 -11.19 -12.00
N LEU A 4 -0.23 -10.81 -12.83
CA LEU A 4 0.43 -9.50 -12.77
C LEU A 4 -0.21 -8.56 -13.79
N LEU A 5 -0.88 -7.52 -13.29
CA LEU A 5 -1.38 -6.42 -14.10
C LEU A 5 -0.60 -5.14 -13.78
N PRO A 6 0.40 -4.76 -14.60
CA PRO A 6 1.12 -3.51 -14.39
C PRO A 6 0.18 -2.32 -14.59
N LEU A 7 0.05 -1.47 -13.56
CA LEU A 7 -0.79 -0.28 -13.60
C LEU A 7 -0.26 0.74 -14.61
N HIS A 8 1.07 0.97 -14.64
CA HIS A 8 1.72 1.91 -15.55
C HIS A 8 3.26 1.71 -15.55
N VAL A 9 3.94 2.11 -16.62
CA VAL A 9 5.43 2.18 -16.68
C VAL A 9 5.84 3.63 -16.85
N ARG A 10 6.38 4.24 -15.79
CA ARG A 10 6.91 5.61 -15.83
C ARG A 10 8.36 5.56 -16.31
N MET A 11 8.63 5.90 -17.58
CA MET A 11 9.99 5.83 -18.17
C MET A 11 11.04 6.63 -17.38
N ALA A 12 10.65 7.73 -16.75
CA ALA A 12 11.51 8.56 -15.90
C ALA A 12 11.46 8.20 -14.40
N HIS A 13 10.89 7.04 -14.04
CA HIS A 13 10.92 6.55 -12.65
C HIS A 13 11.58 5.17 -12.62
N PRO A 14 12.78 5.06 -12.02
CA PRO A 14 13.39 3.76 -11.83
C PRO A 14 12.51 2.88 -10.94
N LEU A 15 12.47 1.59 -11.26
CA LEU A 15 11.84 0.61 -10.37
C LEU A 15 12.55 0.62 -9.01
N THR A 16 11.81 0.38 -7.94
CA THR A 16 12.41 0.23 -6.62
C THR A 16 13.22 -1.07 -6.60
N ILE A 17 14.54 -0.96 -6.39
CA ILE A 17 15.45 -2.09 -6.30
C ILE A 17 16.09 -2.08 -4.92
N LYS A 18 16.08 -3.25 -4.27
CA LYS A 18 16.72 -3.50 -2.98
C LYS A 18 17.79 -4.57 -3.17
N GLU A 19 18.97 -4.15 -3.60
CA GLU A 19 20.10 -5.05 -3.83
C GLU A 19 20.79 -5.37 -2.50
N ARG A 20 21.03 -6.65 -2.23
CA ARG A 20 21.72 -7.13 -1.02
C ARG A 20 23.02 -7.79 -1.43
N ILE A 21 24.13 -7.28 -0.93
CA ILE A 21 25.46 -7.85 -1.16
C ILE A 21 25.81 -8.76 0.01
N TRP A 22 26.27 -9.97 -0.28
CA TRP A 22 26.60 -10.99 0.70
C TRP A 22 28.08 -11.38 0.59
N ALA A 23 28.73 -11.60 1.74
CA ALA A 23 30.06 -12.20 1.81
C ALA A 23 30.14 -13.11 3.05
N ASN A 24 30.78 -14.27 2.91
CA ASN A 24 30.96 -15.26 3.99
C ASN A 24 29.65 -15.60 4.73
N GLY A 25 28.55 -15.77 3.98
CA GLY A 25 27.23 -16.12 4.53
C GLY A 25 26.53 -15.00 5.30
N ARG A 26 27.05 -13.76 5.28
CA ARG A 26 26.44 -12.60 5.93
C ARG A 26 26.16 -11.50 4.91
N GLN A 27 25.07 -10.76 5.10
CA GLN A 27 24.80 -9.57 4.31
C GLN A 27 25.80 -8.48 4.74
N VAL A 28 26.58 -7.97 3.79
CA VAL A 28 27.61 -6.95 4.04
C VAL A 28 27.16 -5.55 3.62
N LEU A 29 26.29 -5.44 2.61
CA LEU A 29 25.76 -4.16 2.15
C LEU A 29 24.33 -4.29 1.65
N ARG A 30 23.60 -3.18 1.70
CA ARG A 30 22.34 -3.02 0.99
C ARG A 30 22.41 -1.76 0.14
N VAL A 31 22.07 -1.87 -1.14
CA VAL A 31 21.94 -0.75 -2.06
C VAL A 31 20.47 -0.59 -2.40
N ASP A 32 19.93 0.56 -2.05
CA ASP A 32 18.52 0.90 -2.23
C ASP A 32 18.41 1.94 -3.36
N ILE A 33 17.82 1.54 -4.50
CA ILE A 33 17.48 2.44 -5.60
C ILE A 33 15.97 2.66 -5.51
N GLU A 34 15.55 3.90 -5.29
CA GLU A 34 14.13 4.21 -5.10
C GLU A 34 13.77 5.61 -5.61
N ASN A 35 12.51 5.77 -5.99
CA ASN A 35 11.88 7.06 -6.26
C ASN A 35 10.58 7.13 -5.45
N ILE A 36 10.40 8.22 -4.70
CA ILE A 36 9.27 8.44 -3.78
C ILE A 36 8.28 9.50 -4.29
N GLU A 37 8.46 9.98 -5.53
CA GLU A 37 7.60 10.98 -6.13
C GLU A 37 6.18 10.41 -6.34
N LYS A 38 5.19 11.17 -5.85
CA LYS A 38 3.78 10.82 -5.95
C LYS A 38 3.29 10.92 -7.40
N PRO A 39 2.28 10.15 -7.80
CA PRO A 39 1.63 10.36 -9.09
C PRO A 39 1.02 11.77 -9.14
N ASN A 40 0.96 12.36 -10.34
CA ASN A 40 0.09 13.50 -10.55
C ASN A 40 -1.37 13.03 -10.63
N LYS A 41 -2.32 13.98 -10.60
CA LYS A 41 -3.75 13.67 -10.62
C LYS A 41 -4.17 12.80 -11.80
N VAL A 42 -3.67 13.10 -13.00
CA VAL A 42 -4.02 12.37 -14.23
C VAL A 42 -3.64 10.89 -14.10
N LEU A 43 -2.41 10.62 -13.65
CA LEU A 43 -1.91 9.26 -13.47
C LEU A 43 -2.64 8.51 -12.35
N GLU A 44 -2.98 9.20 -11.26
CA GLU A 44 -3.75 8.61 -10.17
C GLU A 44 -5.18 8.24 -10.61
N ASP A 45 -5.83 9.10 -11.41
CA ASP A 45 -7.13 8.82 -12.01
C ASP A 45 -7.07 7.62 -12.98
N GLU A 46 -6.04 7.53 -13.82
CA GLU A 46 -5.82 6.37 -14.70
C GLU A 46 -5.67 5.06 -13.91
N TRP A 47 -4.94 5.09 -12.79
CA TRP A 47 -4.77 3.91 -11.93
C TRP A 47 -6.07 3.51 -11.27
N PHE A 48 -6.83 4.48 -10.75
CA PHE A 48 -8.13 4.24 -10.17
C PHE A 48 -9.08 3.57 -11.17
N ASP A 49 -9.18 4.09 -12.39
CA ASP A 49 -10.08 3.54 -13.42
C ASP A 49 -9.70 2.11 -13.80
N ARG A 50 -8.40 1.82 -13.91
CA ARG A 50 -7.90 0.46 -14.16
C ARG A 50 -8.27 -0.49 -13.03
N ILE A 51 -8.11 -0.08 -11.78
CA ILE A 51 -8.46 -0.89 -10.61
C ILE A 51 -9.96 -1.16 -10.58
N CYS A 52 -10.80 -0.14 -10.79
CA CYS A 52 -12.26 -0.29 -10.91
C CYS A 52 -12.64 -1.26 -12.05
N SER A 53 -11.96 -1.18 -13.19
CA SER A 53 -12.18 -2.12 -14.29
C SER A 53 -11.91 -3.58 -13.89
N VAL A 54 -10.87 -3.82 -13.06
CA VAL A 54 -10.56 -5.16 -12.54
C VAL A 54 -11.60 -5.62 -11.53
N LEU A 55 -11.97 -4.76 -10.58
CA LEU A 55 -13.00 -5.06 -9.57
C LEU A 55 -14.33 -5.45 -10.24
N ASN A 56 -14.73 -4.75 -11.30
CA ASN A 56 -15.97 -5.03 -12.02
C ASN A 56 -15.93 -6.31 -12.86
N LYS A 57 -14.76 -6.72 -13.36
CA LYS A 57 -14.61 -7.86 -14.27
C LYS A 57 -14.29 -9.18 -13.57
N LYS A 58 -13.75 -9.12 -12.36
CA LYS A 58 -13.28 -10.29 -11.62
C LYS A 58 -14.00 -10.38 -10.29
N GLN A 59 -14.27 -11.59 -9.84
CA GLN A 59 -14.77 -11.81 -8.49
C GLN A 59 -13.62 -11.66 -7.49
N ILE A 60 -13.48 -10.47 -6.91
CA ILE A 60 -12.43 -10.16 -5.93
C ILE A 60 -12.97 -10.35 -4.52
N SER A 61 -12.36 -11.26 -3.76
CA SER A 61 -12.79 -11.54 -2.38
C SER A 61 -12.22 -10.56 -1.35
N CYS A 62 -11.14 -9.84 -1.68
CA CYS A 62 -10.48 -8.87 -0.80
C CYS A 62 -9.51 -8.01 -1.60
N VAL A 63 -9.32 -6.76 -1.17
CA VAL A 63 -8.26 -5.86 -1.66
C VAL A 63 -7.25 -5.59 -0.55
N ILE A 64 -5.96 -5.74 -0.87
CA ILE A 64 -4.86 -5.50 0.06
C ILE A 64 -4.01 -4.33 -0.46
N PHE A 65 -3.93 -3.27 0.33
CA PHE A 65 -3.01 -2.15 0.13
C PHE A 65 -1.70 -2.46 0.88
N SER A 66 -0.64 -2.78 0.13
CA SER A 66 0.70 -2.95 0.70
C SER A 66 1.49 -1.66 0.49
N ASP A 67 1.41 -0.76 1.47
CA ASP A 67 2.08 0.52 1.42
C ASP A 67 3.53 0.39 1.87
N TYR A 68 4.47 0.77 1.01
CA TYR A 68 5.91 0.79 1.30
C TYR A 68 6.47 2.21 1.42
N ASP A 69 5.60 3.23 1.48
CA ASP A 69 5.97 4.65 1.53
C ASP A 69 6.87 5.07 0.35
N LYS A 70 6.51 4.61 -0.85
CA LYS A 70 7.21 4.92 -2.12
C LYS A 70 6.43 5.84 -3.05
N GLY A 71 5.45 6.57 -2.52
CA GLY A 71 4.69 7.56 -3.26
C GLY A 71 3.56 7.01 -4.15
N THR A 72 3.56 5.71 -4.49
CA THR A 72 2.53 5.11 -5.36
C THR A 72 1.13 5.12 -4.76
N LEU A 73 0.97 4.65 -3.52
CA LEU A 73 -0.33 4.61 -2.86
C LEU A 73 -0.55 5.91 -2.10
N THR A 74 -1.31 6.84 -2.68
CA THR A 74 -1.70 8.07 -1.99
C THR A 74 -2.91 7.83 -1.09
N ASP A 75 -3.11 8.69 -0.08
CA ASP A 75 -4.29 8.60 0.79
C ASP A 75 -5.60 8.75 0.00
N ASN A 76 -5.60 9.58 -1.06
CA ASN A 76 -6.75 9.76 -1.95
C ASN A 76 -7.08 8.48 -2.73
N LEU A 77 -6.08 7.87 -3.36
CA LEU A 77 -6.27 6.63 -4.11
C LEU A 77 -6.79 5.49 -3.22
N ILE A 78 -6.20 5.30 -2.03
CA ILE A 78 -6.65 4.28 -1.09
C ILE A 78 -8.10 4.51 -0.68
N GLN A 79 -8.47 5.76 -0.32
CA GLN A 79 -9.83 6.08 0.11
C GLN A 79 -10.84 5.82 -1.02
N ARG A 80 -10.57 6.28 -2.25
CA ARG A 80 -11.46 6.07 -3.39
C ARG A 80 -11.69 4.58 -3.69
N ILE A 81 -10.63 3.77 -3.68
CA ILE A 81 -10.76 2.32 -3.89
C ILE A 81 -11.55 1.68 -2.75
N THR A 82 -11.29 2.12 -1.52
CA THR A 82 -12.01 1.64 -0.33
C THR A 82 -13.51 1.93 -0.42
N ASP A 83 -13.88 3.13 -0.86
CA ASP A 83 -15.28 3.52 -1.02
C ASP A 83 -16.00 2.64 -2.06
N VAL A 84 -15.35 2.32 -3.19
CA VAL A 84 -15.89 1.39 -4.20
C VAL A 84 -16.02 -0.03 -3.62
N CYS A 85 -14.97 -0.55 -2.99
CA CYS A 85 -14.98 -1.89 -2.41
C CYS A 85 -16.09 -2.04 -1.36
N ASN A 86 -16.35 -1.00 -0.57
CA ASN A 86 -17.42 -1.00 0.43
C ASN A 86 -18.82 -1.08 -0.19
N GLN A 87 -19.05 -0.48 -1.36
CA GLN A 87 -20.32 -0.61 -2.08
C GLN A 87 -20.60 -2.06 -2.48
N ASP A 88 -19.53 -2.80 -2.81
CA ASP A 88 -19.60 -4.21 -3.24
C ASP A 88 -19.35 -5.20 -2.10
N ASN A 89 -19.28 -4.74 -0.85
CA ASN A 89 -18.95 -5.55 0.35
C ASN A 89 -17.63 -6.33 0.23
N ILE A 90 -16.66 -5.78 -0.49
CA ILE A 90 -15.31 -6.33 -0.63
C ILE A 90 -14.45 -5.80 0.51
N PRO A 91 -13.92 -6.67 1.40
CA PRO A 91 -13.09 -6.23 2.51
C PRO A 91 -11.76 -5.65 2.03
N THR A 92 -11.34 -4.58 2.70
CA THR A 92 -10.11 -3.85 2.39
C THR A 92 -9.13 -3.91 3.57
N ILE A 93 -7.88 -4.27 3.27
CA ILE A 93 -6.81 -4.41 4.26
C ILE A 93 -5.70 -3.44 3.92
N LEU A 94 -5.26 -2.66 4.91
CA LEU A 94 -4.09 -1.79 4.78
C LEU A 94 -2.93 -2.34 5.62
N ASP A 95 -1.80 -2.56 4.97
CA ASP A 95 -0.49 -2.73 5.62
C ASP A 95 0.23 -1.38 5.58
N PRO A 96 0.12 -0.55 6.64
CA PRO A 96 0.61 0.82 6.59
C PRO A 96 2.12 0.93 6.77
N LYS A 97 2.73 1.94 6.14
CA LYS A 97 4.12 2.32 6.46
C LYS A 97 4.34 3.74 6.95
N ARG A 98 3.34 4.61 6.77
CA ARG A 98 3.38 6.04 7.09
C ARG A 98 2.34 6.41 8.13
N PRO A 99 2.58 7.33 9.08
CA PRO A 99 1.59 7.67 10.12
C PRO A 99 0.23 8.12 9.58
N SER A 100 0.12 8.71 8.39
CA SER A 100 -1.15 9.30 7.91
C SER A 100 -2.30 8.31 7.69
N PHE A 101 -2.07 6.99 7.78
CA PHE A 101 -3.12 5.97 7.57
C PHE A 101 -4.32 6.11 8.51
N TYR A 102 -4.18 6.72 9.69
CA TYR A 102 -5.30 6.91 10.63
C TYR A 102 -6.40 7.84 10.09
N LYS A 103 -6.11 8.60 9.01
CA LYS A 103 -7.10 9.47 8.37
C LYS A 103 -8.02 8.72 7.40
N LEU A 104 -7.61 7.52 6.97
CA LEU A 104 -8.38 6.67 6.08
C LEU A 104 -9.56 6.07 6.85
N LYS A 105 -10.72 6.06 6.21
CA LYS A 105 -11.98 5.62 6.84
C LYS A 105 -12.52 4.38 6.14
N ASN A 106 -13.28 3.60 6.90
CA ASN A 106 -14.04 2.45 6.40
C ASN A 106 -13.17 1.35 5.79
N LEU A 107 -11.90 1.26 6.19
CA LEU A 107 -11.08 0.08 5.96
C LEU A 107 -11.58 -1.06 6.84
N THR A 108 -11.56 -2.29 6.33
CA THR A 108 -11.95 -3.46 7.12
C THR A 108 -10.90 -3.80 8.18
N LEU A 109 -9.62 -3.71 7.82
CA LEU A 109 -8.51 -4.01 8.72
C LEU A 109 -7.31 -3.12 8.41
N ILE A 110 -6.65 -2.65 9.45
CA ILE A 110 -5.32 -2.04 9.37
C ILE A 110 -4.37 -2.94 10.16
N LYS A 111 -3.23 -3.29 9.56
CA LYS A 111 -2.22 -4.20 10.14
C LYS A 111 -0.93 -3.46 10.49
N PRO A 112 -0.93 -2.50 11.45
CA PRO A 112 0.29 -1.81 11.83
C PRO A 112 1.17 -2.71 12.70
N ASN A 113 2.48 -2.46 12.68
CA ASN A 113 3.38 -2.96 13.72
C ASN A 113 3.45 -1.98 14.90
N VAL A 114 4.09 -2.40 16.01
CA VAL A 114 4.22 -1.59 17.23
C VAL A 114 4.83 -0.21 16.98
N ARG A 115 5.81 -0.10 16.07
CA ARG A 115 6.44 1.19 15.75
C ARG A 115 5.50 2.11 14.98
N GLU A 116 4.70 1.55 14.07
CA GLU A 116 3.67 2.27 13.32
C GLU A 116 2.51 2.73 14.21
N ILE A 117 2.14 1.95 15.24
CA ILE A 117 1.15 2.39 16.24
C ILE A 117 1.73 3.56 17.06
N ASN A 118 2.95 3.40 17.59
CA ASN A 118 3.56 4.40 18.46
C ASN A 118 3.87 5.74 17.75
N SER A 119 3.91 5.77 16.41
CA SER A 119 4.10 7.00 15.64
C SER A 119 2.79 7.74 15.36
N THR A 120 1.67 7.22 15.85
CA THR A 120 0.35 7.85 15.76
C THR A 120 -0.10 8.31 17.14
N ASN A 121 -1.06 9.24 17.19
CA ASN A 121 -1.74 9.65 18.45
C ASN A 121 -2.79 8.62 18.89
N PHE A 122 -2.62 7.35 18.50
CA PHE A 122 -3.53 6.29 18.85
C PHE A 122 -3.14 5.81 20.24
N GLU A 123 -3.97 6.10 21.23
CA GLU A 123 -3.83 5.51 22.56
C GLU A 123 -4.09 4.01 22.42
N PRO A 124 -3.11 3.14 22.69
CA PRO A 124 -3.36 1.70 22.64
C PRO A 124 -4.43 1.38 23.69
N PHE A 125 -5.52 0.74 23.28
CA PHE A 125 -6.39 0.05 24.23
C PHE A 125 -5.49 -0.87 25.07
N GLU A 126 -5.59 -0.81 26.40
CA GLU A 126 -4.86 -1.72 27.27
C GLU A 126 -5.18 -3.16 26.86
N VAL A 127 -4.28 -3.78 26.12
CA VAL A 127 -4.36 -5.21 25.83
C VAL A 127 -3.98 -5.88 27.13
N SER A 128 -4.99 -6.27 27.91
CA SER A 128 -4.86 -7.18 29.05
C SER A 128 -4.04 -8.39 28.59
N ARG A 129 -2.73 -8.37 28.86
CA ARG A 129 -1.88 -9.54 28.71
C ARG A 129 -2.35 -10.54 29.74
N LYS A 130 -3.03 -11.59 29.30
CA LYS A 130 -3.19 -12.81 30.09
C LYS A 130 -1.84 -13.52 30.19
#